data_AF-A0A3D3GGE7-F1
#
_entry.id   AF-A0A3D3GGE7-F1
#
_cell.length_a   1.000
_cell.length_b   1.000
_cell.length_c   1.000
_cell.angle_alpha   90.00
_cell.angle_beta   90.00
_cell.angle_gamma   90.00
#
_symmetry.space_group_name_H-M   'P 1'
#
loop_
_entity.id
_entity.type
_entity.pdbx_description
1 polymer ?
#
loop_
_entity_poly.entity_id
_entity_poly.type
_entity_poly.pdbx_seq_one_letter_code
_entity_poly.pdbx_strand_id
1 'polypeptide(L)' 'MSATNGSPVTGVIDESIVIVDFGKYAGKSVEEISELDPNFYERLAVEKENGIFAIRRHRDKTFRLYVNPLTMMDQ' A
#
# COMPACT_ATOMS: atom_id res chain seq x y z
N MET A 1 -22.64 -10.94 7.41
CA MET A 1 -21.33 -11.36 6.89
C MET A 1 -20.38 -10.23 7.18
N SER A 2 -19.35 -10.48 7.99
CA SER A 2 -18.53 -9.46 8.65
C SER A 2 -17.78 -8.60 7.63
N ALA A 3 -18.19 -7.35 7.49
CA ALA A 3 -17.43 -6.34 6.75
C ALA A 3 -16.13 -6.10 7.52
N THR A 4 -15.01 -6.50 6.94
CA THR A 4 -13.69 -6.13 7.43
C THR A 4 -13.57 -4.62 7.23
N ASN A 5 -13.88 -3.83 8.26
CA ASN A 5 -13.69 -2.37 8.28
C ASN A 5 -12.20 -2.03 8.31
N GLY A 6 -11.49 -2.33 7.23
CA GLY A 6 -10.08 -2.01 7.04
C GLY A 6 -9.85 -1.50 5.63
N SER A 7 -8.79 -0.70 5.46
CA SER A 7 -8.38 -0.19 4.17
C SER A 7 -8.15 -1.35 3.18
N PRO A 8 -8.62 -1.22 1.93
CA PRO A 8 -8.35 -2.21 0.90
C PRO A 8 -6.84 -2.33 0.61
N VAL A 9 -6.06 -1.26 0.78
CA VAL A 9 -4.60 -1.23 0.54
C VAL A 9 -3.79 -1.62 1.80
N THR A 10 -4.13 -1.10 2.97
CA THR A 10 -3.30 -1.23 4.18
C THR A 10 -3.92 -2.13 5.26
N GLY A 11 -5.18 -2.54 5.08
CA GLY A 11 -5.91 -3.40 6.01
C GLY A 11 -6.24 -2.64 7.30
N VAL A 12 -5.70 -3.11 8.42
CA VAL A 12 -5.96 -2.52 9.74
C VAL A 12 -5.02 -1.34 10.08
N ILE A 13 -4.08 -1.01 9.19
CA ILE A 13 -3.11 0.06 9.38
C ILE A 13 -3.68 1.36 8.82
N ASP A 14 -3.51 2.45 9.56
CA ASP A 14 -3.88 3.80 9.12
C ASP A 14 -3.10 4.22 7.85
N GLU A 15 -3.81 4.66 6.81
CA GLU A 15 -3.24 5.00 5.50
C GLU A 15 -2.38 6.26 5.54
N SER A 16 -2.65 7.18 6.48
CA SER A 16 -1.92 8.45 6.66
C SER A 16 -0.45 8.24 7.02
N ILE A 17 -0.15 7.13 7.70
CA ILE A 17 1.20 6.78 8.18
C ILE A 17 1.88 5.72 7.30
N VAL A 18 1.23 5.27 6.23
CA VAL A 18 1.77 4.29 5.27
C VAL A 18 2.28 5.05 4.05
N ILE A 19 3.59 5.14 3.93
CA ILE A 19 4.28 5.85 2.86
C ILE A 19 4.64 4.88 1.73
N VAL A 20 4.31 5.24 0.51
CA VAL A 20 4.73 4.51 -0.69
C VAL A 20 6.21 4.79 -0.95
N ASP A 21 7.04 3.75 -1.09
CA ASP A 21 8.49 3.89 -1.30
C ASP A 21 8.92 3.57 -2.75
N PHE A 22 7.97 3.55 -3.69
CA PHE A 22 8.20 3.20 -5.10
C PHE A 22 7.30 3.97 -6.08
N GLY A 23 7.64 3.88 -7.37
CA GLY A 23 6.81 4.43 -8.45
C GLY A 23 6.73 5.97 -8.46
N LYS A 24 5.70 6.50 -9.14
CA LYS A 24 5.49 7.96 -9.30
C LYS A 24 5.08 8.70 -8.03
N TYR A 25 4.58 7.98 -7.02
CA TYR A 25 4.10 8.53 -5.75
C TYR A 25 5.01 8.18 -4.56
N ALA A 26 6.26 7.83 -4.84
CA ALA A 26 7.25 7.58 -3.80
C ALA A 26 7.36 8.80 -2.85
N GLY A 27 7.30 8.56 -1.54
CA GLY A 27 7.32 9.56 -0.49
C GLY A 27 5.96 10.12 -0.08
N LYS A 28 4.86 9.72 -0.74
CA LYS A 28 3.49 10.10 -0.36
C LYS A 28 2.81 9.02 0.46
N SER A 29 1.87 9.43 1.31
CA SER A 29 1.01 8.51 2.04
C SER A 29 -0.03 7.86 1.12
N VAL A 30 -0.52 6.68 1.51
CA VAL A 30 -1.60 5.98 0.79
C VAL A 30 -2.88 6.82 0.78
N GLU A 31 -3.15 7.55 1.87
CA GLU A 31 -4.28 8.47 1.96
C GLU A 31 -4.17 9.61 0.92
N GLU A 32 -3.02 10.28 0.83
CA GLU A 32 -2.79 11.31 -0.20
C GLU A 32 -2.98 10.77 -1.62
N ILE A 33 -2.58 9.53 -1.88
CA ILE A 33 -2.76 8.90 -3.19
C ILE A 33 -4.24 8.67 -3.49
N SER A 34 -5.05 8.31 -2.49
CA SER A 34 -6.49 8.13 -2.64
C SER A 34 -7.19 9.43 -3.08
N GLU A 35 -6.70 10.57 -2.58
CA GLU A 35 -7.22 11.89 -2.94
C GLU A 35 -6.69 12.40 -4.29
N LEU A 36 -5.39 12.14 -4.57
CA LEU A 36 -4.71 12.64 -5.77
C LEU A 36 -5.01 11.83 -7.03
N ASP A 37 -5.05 10.51 -6.93
CA ASP A 37 -5.26 9.59 -8.06
C ASP A 37 -6.00 8.32 -7.60
N PRO A 38 -7.35 8.38 -7.55
CA PRO A 38 -8.19 7.25 -7.15
C PRO A 38 -7.97 5.99 -8.00
N ASN A 39 -7.65 6.14 -9.30
CA ASN A 39 -7.37 5.02 -10.18
C ASN A 39 -6.11 4.27 -9.76
N PHE A 40 -5.08 5.00 -9.33
CA PHE A 40 -3.86 4.37 -8.82
C PHE A 40 -4.11 3.69 -7.48
N TYR A 41 -4.92 4.29 -6.60
CA TYR A 41 -5.33 3.68 -5.35
C TYR A 41 -6.09 2.36 -5.55
N GLU A 42 -7.03 2.30 -6.48
CA GLU A 42 -7.73 1.04 -6.84
C GLU A 42 -6.76 -0.03 -7.34
N ARG A 43 -5.76 0.35 -8.16
CA ARG A 43 -4.72 -0.59 -8.60
C ARG A 43 -3.91 -1.13 -7.41
N LEU A 44 -3.53 -0.27 -6.46
CA LEU A 44 -2.83 -0.70 -5.25
C LEU A 44 -3.64 -1.72 -4.44
N ALA A 45 -4.97 -1.54 -4.36
CA ALA A 45 -5.86 -2.47 -3.68
C ALA A 45 -5.87 -3.85 -4.34
N VAL A 46 -5.97 -3.90 -5.68
CA VAL A 46 -5.94 -5.15 -6.44
C VAL A 46 -4.58 -5.84 -6.35
N GLU A 47 -3.50 -5.09 -6.49
CA GLU A 47 -2.14 -5.63 -6.46
C GLU A 47 -1.73 -6.14 -5.07
N LYS A 48 -2.31 -5.60 -4.00
CA LYS A 48 -2.15 -6.13 -2.64
C LYS A 48 -2.72 -7.55 -2.52
N GLU A 49 -3.90 -7.83 -3.10
CA GLU A 49 -4.47 -9.18 -3.09
C GLU A 49 -3.54 -10.20 -3.77
N ASN A 50 -2.76 -9.76 -4.76
CA ASN A 50 -1.75 -10.55 -5.44
C ASN A 50 -0.42 -10.68 -4.67
N GLY A 51 -0.29 -10.03 -3.51
CA GLY A 51 0.93 -10.07 -2.69
C GLY A 51 2.12 -9.30 -3.28
N ILE A 52 1.88 -8.43 -4.27
CA ILE A 52 2.90 -7.65 -4.98
C ILE A 52 3.58 -6.65 -4.05
N PHE A 53 2.89 -6.21 -3.00
CA PHE A 53 3.39 -5.25 -2.03
C PHE A 53 3.54 -5.85 -0.65
N ALA A 54 4.52 -5.32 0.08
CA ALA A 54 4.70 -5.61 1.49
C ALA A 54 4.78 -4.30 2.29
N ILE A 55 4.23 -4.33 3.49
CA ILE A 55 4.26 -3.20 4.43
C ILE A 55 5.26 -3.53 5.53
N ARG A 56 6.24 -2.66 5.75
CA ARG A 56 7.22 -2.78 6.84
C ARG A 56 7.21 -1.55 7.72
N ARG A 57 7.20 -1.79 9.03
CA ARG A 57 7.30 -0.73 10.03
C ARG A 57 8.72 -0.18 10.09
N HIS A 58 8.83 1.13 10.15
CA HIS A 58 10.09 1.86 10.21
C HIS A 58 10.28 2.54 11.59
N ARG A 59 11.51 2.95 11.92
CA ARG A 59 11.88 3.43 13.28
C ARG A 59 11.22 4.75 13.69
N ASP A 60 10.88 5.57 12.71
CA ASP A 60 10.14 6.84 12.79
C ASP A 60 8.63 6.65 13.01
N LYS A 61 8.19 5.43 13.36
CA LYS A 61 6.77 5.05 13.55
C LYS A 61 5.92 5.13 12.28
N THR A 62 6.53 5.35 11.12
CA THR A 62 5.86 5.24 9.82
C THR A 62 5.92 3.80 9.32
N PHE A 63 5.08 3.51 8.34
CA PHE A 63 5.08 2.26 7.60
C PHE A 63 5.50 2.56 6.16
N ARG A 64 6.28 1.67 5.56
CA ARG A 64 6.65 1.78 4.15
C ARG A 64 6.06 0.64 3.35
N LEU A 65 5.37 1.01 2.28
CA LEU A 65 4.86 0.11 1.25
C LEU A 65 5.95 -0.03 0.19
N TYR A 66 6.48 -1.24 0.01
CA TYR A 66 7.50 -1.55 -1.00
C TYR A 66 7.04 -2.70 -1.89
N VAL A 67 7.53 -2.71 -3.13
CA VAL A 67 7.34 -3.83 -4.05
C VAL A 67 8.09 -5.03 -3.51
N ASN A 68 7.40 -6.16 -3.40
CA ASN A 68 7.99 -7.41 -3.00
C ASN A 68 8.88 -7.93 -4.14
N PRO A 69 10.20 -8.02 -3.98
CA PRO A 69 11.06 -8.53 -5.05
C PRO A 69 10.77 -10.01 -5.37
N LEU A 70 10.16 -10.75 -4.44
CA LEU A 70 9.84 -12.18 -4.61
C LEU A 70 8.63 -12.42 -5.52
N THR A 71 7.76 -11.43 -5.75
CA THR A 71 6.64 -11.59 -6.69
C THR A 71 7.07 -11.49 -8.16
N MET A 72 8.32 -11.11 -8.43
CA MET A 72 8.89 -11.11 -9.79
C MET A 72 9.57 -12.43 -10.18
N MET A 73 9.56 -13.46 -9.32
CA MET A 73 10.22 -14.75 -9.60
C MET A 73 9.34 -15.81 -10.30
N ASP A 74 8.09 -15.50 -10.67
CA ASP A 74 7.17 -16.45 -11.32
C ASP A 74 6.96 -16.18 -12.83
N GLN A 75 8.02 -15.84 -13.57
CA GLN A 75 8.00 -15.80 -15.05
C GLN A 75 9.22 -16.47 -15.69
#